data_AF-A0A962AXH1-F1
#
_entry.id   AF-A0A962AXH1-F1
#
_cell.length_a   1.000
_cell.length_b   1.000
_cell.length_c   1.000
_cell.angle_alpha   90.00
_cell.angle_beta   90.00
_cell.angle_gamma   90.00
#
_symmetry.space_group_name_H-M   'P 1'
#
loop_
_entity.id
_entity.type
_entity.pdbx_description
1 polymer ?
#
loop_
_entity_poly.entity_id
_entity_poly.type
_entity_poly.pdbx_seq_one_letter_code
_entity_poly.pdbx_strand_id
1 'polypeptide(L)'
;MTDILHDSERRLFLDPGDYIDSEHPAVVAFARENAPADASDRDRARALYKAVRDKIRYNPYVNMRSPETFRASSVIAAGNAYCVGKAALFAAACRVHGIPARVGFADVRNHLTTDKLRESMGTDLFSWHGYTHV
;
A
#
# COMPACT_ATOMS: atom_id res chain seq x y z
N MET A 1 7.72 21.52 -2.11
CA MET A 1 7.17 22.00 -3.38
C MET A 1 6.06 21.04 -3.76
N THR A 2 4.81 21.39 -3.47
CA THR A 2 3.64 20.68 -3.97
C THR A 2 3.51 21.07 -5.42
N ASP A 3 4.21 20.37 -6.31
CA ASP A 3 3.97 20.54 -7.73
C ASP A 3 2.52 20.15 -7.99
N ILE A 4 1.77 21.10 -8.56
CA ILE A 4 0.42 20.84 -9.06
C ILE A 4 0.60 19.87 -10.22
N LEU A 5 0.38 18.58 -9.95
CA LEU A 5 0.41 17.54 -10.98
C LEU A 5 -0.52 17.95 -12.12
N HIS A 6 -0.03 17.86 -13.37
CA HIS A 6 -0.90 18.06 -14.53
C HIS A 6 -2.02 17.00 -14.53
N ASP A 7 -3.17 17.31 -15.11
CA ASP A 7 -4.33 16.39 -15.08
C ASP A 7 -4.04 15.00 -15.65
N SER A 8 -3.18 14.91 -16.68
CA SER A 8 -2.69 13.65 -17.23
C SER A 8 -1.88 12.84 -16.20
N GLU A 9 -1.08 13.49 -15.37
CA GLU A 9 -0.28 12.86 -14.31
C GLU A 9 -1.15 12.49 -13.11
N ARG A 10 -2.16 13.30 -12.79
CA ARG A 10 -3.15 12.96 -11.75
C ARG A 10 -3.89 11.68 -12.08
N ARG A 11 -4.30 11.49 -13.35
CA ARG A 11 -4.98 10.25 -13.79
C ARG A 11 -4.13 9.00 -13.59
N LEU A 12 -2.81 9.06 -13.84
CA LEU A 12 -1.90 7.94 -13.58
C LEU A 12 -1.91 7.46 -12.11
N PHE A 13 -2.27 8.36 -11.18
CA PHE A 13 -2.30 8.06 -9.75
C PHE A 13 -3.71 7.93 -9.19
N LEU A 14 -4.73 7.97 -10.04
CA LEU A 14 -6.15 7.80 -9.70
C LEU A 14 -6.76 6.57 -10.36
N ASP A 15 -6.39 6.30 -11.61
CA ASP A 15 -6.90 5.18 -12.38
C ASP A 15 -6.47 3.83 -11.76
N PRO A 16 -7.30 2.78 -11.87
CA PRO A 16 -6.92 1.44 -11.44
C PRO A 16 -5.75 0.90 -12.27
N GLY A 17 -5.06 -0.10 -11.73
CA GLY A 17 -4.08 -0.90 -12.48
C GLY A 17 -4.01 -2.33 -11.96
N ASP A 18 -3.17 -3.17 -12.58
CA ASP A 18 -3.14 -4.61 -12.31
C ASP A 18 -2.94 -5.00 -10.84
N TYR A 19 -2.11 -4.24 -10.12
CA TYR A 19 -1.78 -4.47 -8.70
C TYR A 19 -2.44 -3.47 -7.76
N ILE A 20 -2.79 -2.29 -8.27
CA ILE A 20 -3.49 -1.22 -7.55
C ILE A 20 -4.92 -1.20 -8.11
N ASP A 21 -5.63 -2.31 -7.91
CA ASP A 21 -6.93 -2.60 -8.51
C ASP A 21 -8.05 -1.92 -7.70
N SER A 22 -8.04 -0.58 -7.70
CA SER A 22 -8.94 0.27 -6.92
C SER A 22 -10.43 0.10 -7.25
N GLU A 23 -10.76 -0.44 -8.43
CA GLU A 23 -12.13 -0.76 -8.83
C GLU A 23 -12.62 -2.12 -8.30
N HIS A 24 -11.73 -2.96 -7.77
CA HIS A 24 -12.12 -4.26 -7.26
C HIS A 24 -13.10 -4.12 -6.08
N PRO A 25 -14.25 -4.82 -6.05
CA PRO A 25 -15.30 -4.60 -5.05
C PRO A 25 -14.82 -4.70 -3.60
N ALA A 26 -13.93 -5.64 -3.30
CA ALA A 26 -13.34 -5.77 -1.97
C ALA A 26 -12.50 -4.55 -1.56
N VAL A 27 -11.78 -3.93 -2.50
CA VAL A 27 -10.97 -2.73 -2.25
C VAL A 27 -11.88 -1.53 -2.02
N VAL A 28 -12.91 -1.36 -2.85
CA VAL A 28 -13.93 -0.31 -2.68
C VAL A 28 -14.61 -0.42 -1.31
N ALA A 29 -15.02 -1.62 -0.93
CA ALA A 29 -15.64 -1.87 0.37
C ALA A 29 -14.68 -1.55 1.53
N PHE A 30 -13.45 -2.05 1.47
CA PHE A 30 -12.41 -1.76 2.47
C PHE A 30 -12.16 -0.25 2.60
N ALA A 31 -12.02 0.47 1.49
CA ALA A 31 -11.75 1.90 1.50
C ALA A 31 -12.91 2.70 2.10
N ARG A 32 -14.16 2.36 1.77
CA ARG A 32 -15.35 3.04 2.30
C ARG A 32 -15.60 2.75 3.77
N GLU A 33 -15.34 1.52 4.22
CA GLU A 33 -15.48 1.14 5.63
C GLU A 33 -14.47 1.86 6.53
N ASN A 34 -13.28 2.16 6.01
CA ASN A 34 -12.14 2.62 6.82
C ASN A 34 -11.81 4.11 6.67
N ALA A 35 -12.62 4.88 5.93
CA ALA A 35 -12.45 6.32 5.76
C ALA A 35 -13.76 7.06 6.05
N PRO A 36 -13.77 8.09 6.92
CA PRO A 36 -14.98 8.85 7.19
C PRO A 36 -15.46 9.62 5.95
N ALA A 37 -16.77 9.64 5.73
CA ALA A 37 -17.38 10.30 4.57
C ALA A 37 -17.10 11.81 4.54
N ASP A 38 -17.13 12.50 5.68
CA ASP A 38 -16.96 13.96 5.76
C ASP A 38 -15.54 14.42 6.13
N ALA A 39 -14.55 13.51 6.05
CA ALA A 39 -13.16 13.83 6.35
C ALA A 39 -12.43 14.48 5.17
N SER A 40 -11.44 15.32 5.49
CA SER A 40 -10.48 15.82 4.50
C SER A 40 -9.67 14.69 3.87
N ASP A 41 -9.12 14.89 2.68
CA ASP A 41 -8.28 13.90 2.00
C ASP A 41 -7.10 13.44 2.88
N ARG A 42 -6.47 14.38 3.61
CA ARG A 42 -5.39 14.07 4.55
C ARG A 42 -5.84 13.14 5.67
N ASP A 43 -7.03 13.40 6.22
CA ASP A 43 -7.54 12.60 7.34
C ASP A 43 -8.06 11.23 6.86
N ARG A 44 -8.63 11.14 5.64
CA ARG A 44 -8.94 9.88 4.97
C ARG A 44 -7.67 9.05 4.74
N ALA A 45 -6.64 9.63 4.14
CA ALA A 45 -5.37 8.95 3.91
C ALA A 45 -4.75 8.45 5.23
N ARG A 46 -4.82 9.25 6.31
CA ARG A 46 -4.36 8.83 7.64
C ARG A 46 -5.16 7.66 8.21
N ALA A 47 -6.48 7.65 8.05
CA ALA A 47 -7.35 6.56 8.50
C ALA A 47 -7.10 5.28 7.72
N LEU A 48 -7.00 5.37 6.40
CA LEU A 48 -6.69 4.25 5.50
C LEU A 48 -5.31 3.66 5.79
N TYR A 49 -4.29 4.49 6.02
CA TYR A 49 -2.96 4.03 6.42
C TYR A 49 -3.03 3.19 7.70
N LYS A 50 -3.74 3.68 8.73
CA LYS A 50 -3.93 2.94 9.99
C LYS A 50 -4.68 1.63 9.75
N ALA A 51 -5.73 1.64 8.93
CA ALA A 51 -6.48 0.44 8.60
C ALA A 51 -5.61 -0.62 7.92
N VAL A 52 -4.79 -0.25 6.92
CA VAL A 52 -3.85 -1.19 6.28
C VAL A 52 -2.77 -1.66 7.25
N ARG A 53 -2.24 -0.77 8.10
CA ARG A 53 -1.23 -1.12 9.11
C ARG A 53 -1.76 -2.14 10.11
N ASP A 54 -2.98 -1.92 10.61
CA ASP A 54 -3.53 -2.60 11.78
C ASP A 54 -4.39 -3.82 11.41
N LYS A 55 -5.13 -3.78 10.29
CA LYS A 55 -5.99 -4.89 9.85
C LYS A 55 -5.27 -5.92 8.98
N ILE A 56 -4.18 -5.56 8.30
CA ILE A 56 -3.39 -6.48 7.47
C ILE A 56 -2.14 -6.88 8.24
N ARG A 57 -1.97 -8.18 8.53
CA ARG A 57 -0.77 -8.66 9.23
C ARG A 57 0.48 -8.47 8.37
N TYR A 58 1.57 -7.96 8.95
CA TYR A 58 2.85 -7.95 8.24
C TYR A 58 3.43 -9.37 8.15
N ASN A 59 3.71 -9.85 6.95
CA ASN A 59 4.28 -11.17 6.70
C ASN A 59 5.39 -11.11 5.63
N PRO A 60 6.67 -11.15 6.02
CA PRO A 60 7.79 -11.13 5.08
C PRO A 60 8.04 -12.49 4.39
N TYR A 61 7.31 -13.54 4.75
CA TYR A 61 7.52 -14.92 4.26
C TYR A 61 6.52 -15.34 3.16
N VAL A 62 5.88 -14.36 2.52
CA VAL A 62 4.95 -14.59 1.41
C VAL A 62 5.67 -15.06 0.14
N ASN A 63 4.95 -15.71 -0.77
CA ASN A 63 5.51 -16.12 -2.06
C ASN A 63 5.69 -14.91 -3.00
N MET A 64 6.86 -14.28 -2.95
CA MET A 64 7.20 -13.11 -3.79
C MET A 64 7.30 -13.44 -5.30
N ARG A 65 7.16 -14.71 -5.72
CA ARG A 65 7.07 -15.09 -7.13
C ARG A 65 5.63 -15.08 -7.67
N SER A 66 4.64 -14.95 -6.80
CA SER A 66 3.24 -14.88 -7.21
C SER A 66 2.82 -13.42 -7.42
N PRO A 67 2.28 -13.05 -8.60
CA PRO A 67 1.70 -11.72 -8.84
C PRO A 67 0.64 -11.32 -7.83
N GLU A 68 -0.11 -12.28 -7.29
CA GLU A 68 -1.18 -12.03 -6.32
C GLU A 68 -0.66 -11.48 -4.98
N THR A 69 0.59 -11.75 -4.63
CA THR A 69 1.23 -11.20 -3.43
C THR A 69 1.33 -9.67 -3.47
N PHE A 70 1.28 -9.08 -4.66
CA PHE A 70 1.42 -7.65 -4.90
C PHE A 70 0.07 -6.93 -5.09
N ARG A 71 -1.00 -7.66 -5.40
CA ARG A 71 -2.31 -7.09 -5.76
C ARG A 71 -3.14 -6.72 -4.52
N ALA A 72 -3.72 -5.52 -4.51
CA ALA A 72 -4.47 -5.01 -3.37
C ALA A 72 -5.66 -5.88 -2.95
N SER A 73 -6.48 -6.35 -3.90
CA SER A 73 -7.60 -7.25 -3.59
C SER A 73 -7.15 -8.57 -2.98
N SER A 74 -6.08 -9.16 -3.51
CA SER A 74 -5.49 -10.41 -3.01
C SER A 74 -4.88 -10.24 -1.62
N VAL A 75 -4.31 -9.07 -1.31
CA VAL A 75 -3.85 -8.72 0.05
C VAL A 75 -5.01 -8.68 1.05
N ILE A 76 -6.16 -8.12 0.67
CA ILE A 76 -7.37 -8.14 1.50
C ILE A 76 -7.81 -9.59 1.74
N ALA A 77 -7.91 -10.39 0.68
CA ALA A 77 -8.33 -11.79 0.76
C ALA A 77 -7.41 -12.64 1.65
N ALA A 78 -6.10 -12.39 1.59
CA ALA A 78 -5.11 -13.10 2.39
C ALA A 78 -5.04 -12.62 3.85
N GLY A 79 -5.48 -11.39 4.14
CA GLY A 79 -5.37 -10.77 5.47
C GLY A 79 -3.93 -10.51 5.94
N ASN A 80 -2.94 -10.71 5.08
CA ASN A 80 -1.53 -10.51 5.38
C ASN A 80 -0.74 -10.13 4.12
N ALA A 81 0.32 -9.33 4.30
CA ALA A 81 1.22 -8.92 3.24
C ALA A 81 2.54 -8.38 3.79
N TYR A 82 3.54 -8.25 2.93
CA TYR A 82 4.76 -7.49 3.20
C TYR A 82 4.64 -6.05 2.67
N CYS A 83 5.72 -5.27 2.70
CA CYS A 83 5.70 -3.83 2.42
C CYS A 83 5.08 -3.48 1.06
N VAL A 84 5.39 -4.20 -0.01
CA VAL A 84 4.90 -3.87 -1.35
C VAL A 84 3.40 -4.10 -1.49
N GLY A 85 2.88 -5.26 -1.05
CA GLY A 85 1.44 -5.53 -1.07
C GLY A 85 0.64 -4.57 -0.18
N LYS A 86 1.19 -4.20 0.99
CA LYS A 86 0.58 -3.16 1.84
C LYS A 86 0.57 -1.78 1.17
N ALA A 87 1.65 -1.40 0.49
CA ALA A 87 1.72 -0.15 -0.26
C ALA A 87 0.70 -0.11 -1.41
N ALA A 88 0.55 -1.22 -2.14
CA ALA A 88 -0.45 -1.37 -3.20
C ALA A 88 -1.88 -1.23 -2.67
N LEU A 89 -2.22 -1.92 -1.58
CA LEU A 89 -3.54 -1.80 -0.94
C LEU A 89 -3.81 -0.38 -0.44
N PHE A 90 -2.84 0.26 0.21
CA PHE A 90 -3.01 1.63 0.69
C PHE A 90 -3.22 2.59 -0.49
N ALA A 91 -2.45 2.46 -1.58
CA ALA A 91 -2.64 3.25 -2.78
C ALA A 91 -4.03 3.04 -3.40
N ALA A 92 -4.45 1.78 -3.53
CA ALA A 92 -5.74 1.44 -4.14
C ALA A 92 -6.90 2.02 -3.32
N ALA A 93 -6.82 1.94 -1.99
CA ALA A 93 -7.82 2.50 -1.10
C ALA A 93 -7.89 4.04 -1.15
N CYS A 94 -6.75 4.73 -1.29
CA CYS A 94 -6.71 6.18 -1.51
C CYS A 94 -7.38 6.57 -2.83
N ARG A 95 -7.11 5.82 -3.90
CA ARG A 95 -7.70 6.07 -5.24
C ARG A 95 -9.21 5.97 -5.26
N VAL A 96 -9.81 5.07 -4.47
CA VAL A 96 -11.28 4.97 -4.30
C VAL A 96 -11.91 6.29 -3.83
N HIS A 97 -11.17 7.09 -3.05
CA HIS A 97 -11.62 8.38 -2.53
C HIS A 97 -11.15 9.57 -3.39
N GLY A 98 -10.60 9.33 -4.57
CA GLY A 98 -10.10 10.39 -5.46
C GLY A 98 -8.78 11.02 -5.00
N ILE A 99 -8.04 10.35 -4.10
CA ILE A 99 -6.73 10.81 -3.61
C ILE A 99 -5.64 10.21 -4.51
N PRO A 100 -4.88 11.03 -5.26
CA PRO A 100 -3.78 10.54 -6.09
C PRO A 100 -2.75 9.82 -5.23
N ALA A 101 -2.48 8.55 -5.52
CA ALA A 101 -1.56 7.73 -4.73
C ALA A 101 -0.56 6.98 -5.62
N ARG A 102 0.73 7.14 -5.32
CA ARG A 102 1.84 6.52 -6.05
C ARG A 102 2.62 5.55 -5.16
N VAL A 103 2.79 4.31 -5.59
CA VAL A 103 3.73 3.38 -4.96
C VAL A 103 5.17 3.75 -5.35
N GLY A 104 6.06 3.79 -4.38
CA GLY A 104 7.49 3.98 -4.56
C GLY A 104 8.30 2.89 -3.88
N PHE A 105 9.57 2.81 -4.24
CA PHE A 105 10.52 1.87 -3.66
C PHE A 105 11.76 2.60 -3.19
N ALA A 106 12.30 2.18 -2.06
CA ALA A 106 13.54 2.71 -1.51
C ALA A 106 14.29 1.62 -0.76
N ASP A 107 15.61 1.77 -0.66
CA ASP A 107 16.40 0.93 0.22
C ASP A 107 16.35 1.50 1.63
N VAL A 108 16.02 0.66 2.62
CA VAL A 108 15.88 1.07 4.02
C VAL A 108 16.82 0.23 4.87
N ARG A 109 17.64 0.89 5.70
CA ARG A 109 18.39 0.19 6.74
C ARG A 109 17.48 0.02 7.97
N ASN A 110 17.17 -1.23 8.31
CA ASN A 110 16.22 -1.51 9.38
C ASN A 110 16.90 -1.98 10.66
N HIS A 111 17.02 -1.04 11.61
CA HIS A 111 17.59 -1.28 12.94
C HIS A 111 16.64 -1.98 13.92
N LEU A 112 15.38 -2.24 13.52
CA LEU A 112 14.32 -2.82 14.37
C LEU A 112 13.89 -4.22 13.90
N THR A 113 14.72 -4.89 13.09
CA THR A 113 14.46 -6.23 12.56
C THR A 113 14.71 -7.30 13.61
N THR A 114 13.84 -8.31 13.71
CA THR A 114 14.11 -9.50 14.54
C THR A 114 15.35 -10.26 14.06
N ASP A 115 16.13 -10.84 14.97
CA ASP A 115 17.35 -11.59 14.64
C ASP A 115 17.11 -12.68 13.59
N LYS A 116 16.04 -13.47 13.72
CA LYS A 116 15.65 -14.50 12.76
C LYS A 116 15.48 -13.98 11.33
N LEU A 117 14.86 -12.82 11.17
CA LEU A 117 14.64 -12.22 9.85
C LEU A 117 15.95 -11.64 9.30
N ARG A 118 16.76 -11.00 10.16
CA ARG A 118 18.08 -10.47 9.80
C ARG A 118 19.04 -11.58 9.35
N GLU A 119 19.07 -12.70 10.05
CA GLU A 119 19.85 -13.88 9.67
C GLU A 119 19.39 -14.47 8.34
N SER A 120 18.07 -14.60 8.15
CA SER A 120 17.50 -15.08 6.88
C SER A 120 17.81 -14.15 5.70
N MET A 121 17.93 -12.85 5.92
CA MET A 121 18.26 -11.87 4.88
C MET A 121 19.77 -11.75 4.64
N GLY A 122 20.60 -12.09 5.64
CA GLY A 122 22.06 -11.92 5.59
C GLY A 122 22.53 -10.46 5.59
N THR A 123 21.62 -9.51 5.83
CA THR A 123 21.89 -8.06 5.80
C THR A 123 20.89 -7.29 6.66
N ASP A 124 21.22 -6.05 7.05
CA ASP A 124 20.32 -5.08 7.66
C ASP A 124 19.70 -4.10 6.63
N LEU A 125 20.08 -4.24 5.35
CA LEU A 125 19.56 -3.49 4.22
C LEU A 125 18.32 -4.18 3.63
N PHE A 126 17.18 -3.51 3.71
CA PHE A 126 15.93 -3.93 3.10
C PHE A 126 15.83 -3.27 1.73
N SER A 127 16.36 -3.95 0.72
CA SER A 127 16.30 -3.45 -0.66
C SER A 127 14.86 -3.49 -1.19
N TRP A 128 14.49 -2.47 -1.96
CA TRP A 128 13.16 -2.37 -2.58
C TRP A 128 11.98 -2.37 -1.58
N HIS A 129 12.12 -1.64 -0.47
CA HIS A 129 11.01 -1.41 0.45
C HIS A 129 9.91 -0.58 -0.21
N GLY A 130 8.71 -1.15 -0.30
CA GLY A 130 7.52 -0.47 -0.84
C GLY A 130 6.93 0.55 0.13
N TYR A 131 6.68 1.77 -0.36
CA TYR A 131 5.93 2.82 0.33
C TYR A 131 4.92 3.46 -0.62
N THR A 132 4.01 4.27 -0.09
CA THR A 132 3.05 5.04 -0.90
C THR A 132 3.19 6.52 -0.60
N HIS A 133 3.27 7.33 -1.66
CA HIS A 133 3.17 8.78 -1.60
C HIS A 133 1.73 9.18 -1.94
N VAL A 134 1.13 10.01 -1.09
CA VAL A 134 -0.25 10.51 -1.14
C VAL A 134 -0.26 12.00 -0.83
#